data_AF-A0A941B881-F1
#
_entry.id   AF-A0A941B881-F1
#
_cell.length_a   1.000
_cell.length_b   1.000
_cell.length_c   1.000
_cell.angle_alpha   90.00
_cell.angle_beta   90.00
_cell.angle_gamma   90.00
#
_symmetry.space_group_name_H-M   'P 1'
#
loop_
_entity.id
_entity.type
_entity.pdbx_description
1 polymer ?
#
loop_
_entity_poly.entity_id
_entity_poly.type
_entity_poly.pdbx_seq_one_letter_code
_entity_poly.pdbx_strand_id
1 'polypeptide(L)'
;MSDTSSTPDTRTPAQIEADIKRRRETLAETLDEIGVRVHPKTIVGDAKAKVASSVDHTLGRAYVGVNRVVDDVKGQFVTEDGAPRLDRIVPVALVVVGVVGLLTLGTRRRRR
;
A
#
# COMPACT_ATOMS: atom_id res chain seq x y z
N MET A 1 25.44 -2.35 -44.82
CA MET A 1 25.48 -0.97 -44.31
C MET A 1 25.07 -0.09 -45.47
N SER A 2 23.82 0.35 -45.50
CA SER A 2 23.29 1.17 -46.60
C SER A 2 22.46 2.30 -46.00
N ASP A 3 23.07 3.47 -46.06
CA ASP A 3 22.45 4.78 -46.27
C ASP A 3 21.45 5.31 -45.23
N THR A 4 22.03 5.80 -44.13
CA THR A 4 21.52 6.99 -43.42
C THR A 4 21.74 8.24 -44.30
N SER A 5 20.89 8.46 -45.30
CA SER A 5 20.71 9.78 -45.90
C SER A 5 19.73 10.58 -45.02
N SER A 6 20.31 11.33 -44.10
CA SER A 6 19.63 12.39 -43.34
C SER A 6 19.15 13.45 -44.33
N THR A 7 17.93 13.29 -44.84
CA THR A 7 17.21 14.35 -45.57
C THR A 7 16.33 15.06 -44.56
N PRO A 8 16.39 16.40 -44.42
CA PRO A 8 15.41 17.13 -43.64
C PRO A 8 14.06 16.98 -44.36
N ASP A 9 13.32 15.98 -43.91
CA ASP A 9 11.99 15.58 -44.35
C ASP A 9 11.05 16.76 -44.09
N THR A 10 11.04 17.73 -45.03
CA THR A 10 10.21 18.94 -44.94
C THR A 10 8.79 18.49 -45.28
N ARG A 11 8.16 17.87 -44.29
CA ARG A 11 6.76 17.45 -44.35
C ARG A 11 5.93 18.68 -44.60
N THR A 12 5.11 18.62 -45.62
CA THR A 12 4.18 19.71 -45.91
C THR A 12 3.19 19.84 -44.75
N PRO A 13 2.72 21.07 -44.42
CA PRO A 13 1.77 21.28 -43.32
C PRO A 13 0.55 20.35 -43.39
N ALA A 14 0.03 20.11 -44.60
CA ALA A 14 -1.10 19.20 -44.84
C ALA A 14 -0.78 17.73 -44.48
N GLN A 15 0.46 17.28 -44.69
CA GLN A 15 0.89 15.93 -44.31
C GLN A 15 1.04 15.80 -42.78
N ILE A 16 1.51 16.85 -42.10
CA ILE A 16 1.61 16.87 -40.64
C ILE A 16 0.22 16.82 -40.02
N GLU A 17 -0.74 17.57 -40.56
CA GLU A 17 -2.14 17.55 -40.11
C GLU A 17 -2.81 16.19 -40.32
N ALA A 18 -2.56 15.56 -41.47
CA ALA A 18 -3.05 14.21 -41.75
C ALA A 18 -2.43 13.14 -40.83
N ASP A 19 -1.15 13.30 -40.46
CA ASP A 19 -0.49 12.37 -39.52
C ASP A 19 -0.98 12.57 -38.08
N ILE A 20 -1.16 13.82 -37.64
CA ILE A 20 -1.72 14.14 -36.32
C ILE A 20 -3.13 13.55 -36.18
N LYS A 21 -3.97 13.68 -37.21
CA LYS A 21 -5.33 13.13 -37.19
C LYS A 21 -5.33 11.61 -37.03
N ARG A 22 -4.48 10.92 -37.80
CA ARG A 22 -4.28 9.46 -37.70
C ARG A 22 -3.81 9.04 -36.31
N ARG A 23 -2.81 9.72 -35.75
CA ARG A 23 -2.30 9.42 -34.41
C ARG A 23 -3.33 9.65 -33.31
N ARG A 24 -4.18 10.67 -33.44
CA ARG A 24 -5.26 10.95 -32.48
C ARG A 24 -6.33 9.85 -32.48
N GLU A 25 -6.67 9.30 -33.65
CA GLU A 25 -7.59 8.15 -33.75
C GLU A 25 -7.01 6.91 -33.05
N THR A 26 -5.76 6.55 -33.34
CA THR A 26 -5.09 5.40 -32.68
C THR A 26 -4.97 5.57 -31.16
N LEU A 27 -4.72 6.80 -30.69
CA LEU A 27 -4.61 7.06 -29.26
C LEU A 27 -5.96 6.99 -28.55
N ALA A 28 -7.05 7.44 -29.18
CA ALA A 28 -8.39 7.34 -28.62
C ALA A 28 -8.82 5.87 -28.42
N GLU A 29 -8.52 5.01 -29.40
CA GLU A 29 -8.75 3.56 -29.30
C GLU A 29 -7.95 2.93 -28.16
N THR A 30 -6.67 3.29 -28.03
CA THR A 30 -5.79 2.76 -26.98
C THR A 30 -6.20 3.27 -25.58
N LEU A 31 -6.64 4.52 -25.47
CA LEU A 31 -7.08 5.12 -24.20
C LEU A 31 -8.39 4.50 -23.71
N ASP A 32 -9.29 4.13 -24.62
CA ASP A 32 -10.51 3.41 -24.27
C ASP A 32 -10.20 2.00 -23.76
N GLU A 33 -9.27 1.28 -24.41
CA GLU A 33 -8.82 -0.04 -23.96
C GLU A 33 -8.18 0.00 -22.56
N ILE A 34 -7.33 1.01 -22.29
CA ILE A 34 -6.71 1.19 -20.97
C ILE A 34 -7.76 1.63 -19.94
N GLY A 35 -8.64 2.58 -20.29
CA GLY A 35 -9.66 3.14 -19.40
C GLY A 35 -10.61 2.10 -18.82
N VAL A 36 -10.97 1.08 -19.61
CA VAL A 36 -11.80 -0.04 -19.15
C VAL A 36 -11.04 -0.96 -18.18
N ARG A 37 -9.73 -1.17 -18.38
CA ARG A 37 -8.92 -2.10 -17.56
C ARG A 37 -8.42 -1.50 -16.24
N VAL A 38 -8.17 -0.20 -16.14
CA VAL A 38 -7.64 0.44 -14.91
C VAL A 38 -8.72 1.10 -14.04
N HIS A 39 -9.95 0.56 -14.04
CA HIS A 39 -11.03 1.13 -13.25
C HIS A 39 -10.64 1.12 -11.75
N PRO A 40 -10.55 2.30 -11.08
CA PRO A 40 -9.94 2.40 -9.75
C PRO A 40 -10.68 1.57 -8.69
N LYS A 41 -11.99 1.36 -8.88
CA LYS A 41 -12.82 0.56 -7.97
C LYS A 41 -12.44 -0.92 -7.95
N THR A 42 -11.90 -1.46 -9.04
CA THR A 42 -11.51 -2.87 -9.15
C THR A 42 -10.13 -3.11 -8.53
N ILE A 43 -9.17 -2.21 -8.76
CA ILE A 43 -7.81 -2.27 -8.20
C ILE A 43 -7.85 -2.26 -6.65
N VAL A 44 -8.65 -1.36 -6.08
CA VAL A 44 -8.79 -1.23 -4.62
C VAL A 44 -9.55 -2.43 -4.04
N GLY A 45 -10.54 -2.95 -4.77
CA GLY A 45 -11.29 -4.16 -4.39
C GLY A 45 -10.39 -5.39 -4.28
N ASP A 46 -9.56 -5.63 -5.30
CA ASP A 46 -8.64 -6.78 -5.35
C ASP A 46 -7.56 -6.71 -4.27
N ALA A 47 -7.03 -5.51 -4.00
CA ALA A 47 -6.08 -5.30 -2.91
C ALA A 47 -6.70 -5.61 -1.55
N LYS A 48 -7.94 -5.16 -1.30
CA LYS A 48 -8.66 -5.42 -0.04
C LYS A 48 -9.01 -6.90 0.13
N ALA A 49 -9.44 -7.57 -0.95
CA ALA A 49 -9.75 -8.99 -0.94
C ALA A 49 -8.50 -9.84 -0.61
N LYS A 50 -7.35 -9.49 -1.19
CA LYS A 50 -6.07 -10.20 -0.95
C LYS A 50 -5.56 -10.07 0.48
N VAL A 51 -5.79 -8.93 1.12
CA VAL A 51 -5.48 -8.73 2.54
C VAL A 51 -6.44 -9.53 3.42
N ALA A 52 -7.75 -9.50 3.13
CA ALA A 52 -8.74 -10.25 3.88
C ALA A 52 -8.50 -11.77 3.81
N SER A 53 -8.16 -12.31 2.64
CA SER A 53 -7.88 -13.75 2.48
C SER A 53 -6.61 -14.21 3.21
N SER A 54 -5.64 -13.30 3.41
CA SER A 54 -4.40 -13.59 4.15
C SER A 54 -4.64 -13.71 5.66
N VAL A 55 -5.70 -13.06 6.16
CA VAL A 55 -6.09 -13.13 7.58
C VAL A 55 -6.70 -14.50 7.88
N ASP A 56 -7.53 -15.04 6.99
CA ASP A 56 -8.27 -16.30 7.21
C ASP A 56 -7.38 -17.54 7.46
N HIS A 57 -6.17 -17.58 6.89
CA HIS A 57 -5.27 -18.73 7.04
C HIS A 57 -4.38 -18.69 8.30
N THR A 58 -4.35 -17.58 9.03
CA THR A 58 -3.37 -17.37 10.13
C THR A 58 -3.99 -17.56 11.52
N LEU A 59 -5.32 -17.52 11.63
CA LEU A 59 -6.03 -17.49 12.91
C LEU A 59 -5.94 -18.81 13.71
N GLY A 60 -5.84 -19.96 13.01
CA GLY A 60 -5.88 -21.28 13.65
C GLY A 60 -4.64 -21.65 14.48
N ARG A 61 -3.44 -21.16 14.12
CA ARG A 61 -2.21 -21.37 14.92
C ARG A 61 -1.88 -20.23 15.88
N ALA A 62 -2.43 -19.05 15.65
CA ALA A 62 -2.23 -17.91 16.55
C ALA A 62 -2.93 -18.13 17.91
N TYR A 63 -4.11 -18.76 17.93
CA TYR A 63 -4.93 -18.82 19.14
C TYR A 63 -4.28 -19.57 20.32
N VAL A 64 -3.53 -20.64 20.05
CA VAL A 64 -2.88 -21.45 21.11
C VAL A 64 -1.48 -20.91 21.47
N GLY A 65 -0.78 -20.29 20.52
CA GLY A 65 0.52 -19.64 20.79
C GLY A 65 0.37 -18.35 21.62
N VAL A 66 -0.76 -17.66 21.49
CA VAL A 66 -1.04 -16.43 22.23
C VAL A 66 -1.05 -16.65 23.74
N ASN A 67 -1.70 -17.69 24.25
CA ASN A 67 -1.75 -17.91 25.71
C ASN A 67 -0.35 -18.12 26.30
N ARG A 68 0.53 -18.86 25.61
CA ARG A 68 1.89 -19.08 26.09
C ARG A 68 2.74 -17.81 26.08
N VAL A 69 2.63 -17.01 25.01
CA VAL A 69 3.34 -15.73 24.92
C VAL A 69 2.80 -14.72 25.95
N VAL A 70 1.49 -14.71 26.18
CA VAL A 70 0.86 -13.86 27.20
C VAL A 70 1.36 -14.22 28.59
N ASP A 71 1.46 -15.52 28.91
CA ASP A 71 1.97 -15.98 30.21
C ASP A 71 3.46 -15.64 30.39
N ASP A 72 4.28 -15.84 29.36
CA ASP A 72 5.73 -15.51 29.39
C ASP A 72 5.94 -13.99 29.58
N VAL A 73 5.16 -13.16 28.89
CA VAL A 73 5.23 -11.70 29.01
C VAL A 73 4.71 -11.25 30.37
N LYS A 74 3.59 -11.80 30.85
CA LYS A 74 3.03 -11.49 32.17
C LYS A 74 4.03 -11.81 33.28
N GLY A 75 4.77 -12.91 33.17
CA GLY A 75 5.85 -13.27 34.11
C GLY A 75 6.95 -12.20 34.24
N GLN A 76 7.19 -11.37 33.22
CA GLN A 76 8.18 -10.29 33.29
C GLN A 76 7.69 -9.04 34.03
N PHE A 77 6.38 -8.86 34.10
CA PHE A 77 5.71 -7.69 34.68
C PHE A 77 5.05 -7.97 36.03
N VAL A 78 5.13 -9.20 36.54
CA VAL A 78 4.54 -9.61 37.82
C VAL A 78 5.64 -10.17 38.73
N THR A 79 5.52 -9.97 40.04
CA THR A 79 6.44 -10.49 41.07
C THR A 79 6.14 -11.97 41.35
N GLU A 80 7.05 -12.71 42.01
CA GLU A 80 6.82 -14.11 42.39
C GLU A 80 5.50 -14.31 43.17
N ASP A 81 5.08 -13.30 43.95
CA ASP A 81 3.83 -13.31 44.73
C ASP A 81 2.58 -12.88 43.95
N GLY A 82 2.70 -12.59 42.65
CA GLY A 82 1.57 -12.18 41.80
C GLY A 82 1.29 -10.67 41.75
N ALA A 83 2.07 -9.84 42.44
CA ALA A 83 1.90 -8.39 42.43
C ALA A 83 2.44 -7.73 41.15
N PRO A 84 1.77 -6.72 40.56
CA PRO A 84 2.29 -6.00 39.38
C PRO A 84 3.58 -5.22 39.69
N ARG A 85 4.62 -5.40 38.85
CA ARG A 85 5.90 -4.67 38.93
C ARG A 85 5.74 -3.29 38.30
N LEU A 86 5.21 -2.33 39.06
CA LEU A 86 4.96 -0.96 38.58
C LEU A 86 6.21 -0.29 38.00
N ASP A 87 7.39 -0.56 38.57
CA ASP A 87 8.68 -0.05 38.09
C ASP A 87 8.97 -0.45 36.63
N ARG A 88 8.43 -1.58 36.16
CA ARG A 88 8.59 -2.08 34.79
C ARG A 88 7.40 -1.73 33.90
N ILE A 89 6.18 -1.74 34.46
CA ILE A 89 4.94 -1.50 33.71
C ILE A 89 4.83 -0.04 33.29
N VAL A 90 5.10 0.90 34.20
CA VAL A 90 4.94 2.33 33.96
C VAL A 90 5.75 2.82 32.74
N PRO A 91 7.06 2.57 32.62
CA PRO A 91 7.82 3.03 31.46
C PRO A 91 7.35 2.41 30.14
N VAL A 92 7.00 1.12 30.13
CA VAL A 92 6.48 0.45 28.93
C VAL A 92 5.14 1.06 28.51
N ALA A 93 4.23 1.28 29.46
CA ALA A 93 2.94 1.90 29.21
C ALA A 93 3.09 3.31 28.61
N LEU A 94 4.03 4.11 29.10
CA LEU A 94 4.31 5.44 28.56
C LEU A 94 4.81 5.39 27.11
N VAL A 95 5.70 4.45 26.77
CA VAL A 95 6.17 4.27 25.38
C VAL A 95 5.01 3.89 24.46
N VAL A 96 4.17 2.94 24.87
CA VAL A 96 3.00 2.50 24.09
C VAL A 96 2.07 3.68 23.84
N VAL A 97 1.72 4.45 24.88
CA VAL A 97 0.88 5.64 24.76
C VAL A 97 1.52 6.68 23.83
N GLY A 98 2.83 6.90 23.92
CA GLY A 98 3.56 7.82 23.05
C GLY A 98 3.50 7.40 21.58
N VAL A 99 3.72 6.12 21.27
CA VAL A 99 3.63 5.58 19.90
C VAL A 99 2.21 5.69 19.36
N VAL A 100 1.20 5.32 20.15
CA VAL A 100 -0.21 5.43 19.74
C VAL A 100 -0.60 6.89 19.50
N GLY A 101 -0.18 7.79 20.40
CA GLY A 101 -0.36 9.24 20.23
C GLY A 101 0.30 9.74 18.94
N LEU A 102 1.54 9.33 18.66
CA LEU A 102 2.26 9.72 17.45
C LEU A 102 1.57 9.21 16.18
N LEU A 103 1.12 7.95 16.16
CA LEU A 103 0.44 7.36 15.01
C LEU A 103 -0.93 8.01 14.77
N THR A 104 -1.71 8.22 15.82
CA THR A 104 -3.04 8.85 15.72
C THR A 104 -2.95 10.32 15.31
N LEU A 105 -1.99 11.08 15.86
CA LEU A 105 -1.75 12.46 15.47
C LEU A 105 -1.13 12.58 14.08
N GLY A 106 -0.17 11.71 13.73
CA GLY A 106 0.48 11.69 12.43
C GLY A 106 -0.48 11.35 11.28
N THR A 107 -1.36 10.37 11.48
CA THR A 107 -2.42 10.03 10.52
C THR A 107 -3.46 11.14 10.37
N ARG A 108 -3.79 11.85 11.45
CA ARG A 108 -4.67 13.03 11.42
C ARG A 108 -4.04 14.21 10.68
N ARG A 109 -2.73 14.44 10.85
CA ARG A 109 -1.99 15.52 10.18
C ARG A 109 -1.83 15.30 8.68
N ARG A 110 -1.75 14.04 8.23
CA ARG A 110 -1.65 13.68 6.81
C ARG A 110 -2.96 13.82 6.02
N ARG A 111 -4.09 13.93 6.73
CA ARG A 111 -5.44 14.10 6.13
C ARG A 111 -5.91 15.55 6.05
N ARG A 112 -5.19 16.49 6.67
CA ARG A 112 -5.40 17.94 6.49
C ARG A 112 -4.36 18.46 5.52
#